data_AF-A0A1F6FRI7-F1
#
_entry.id   AF-A0A1F6FRI7-F1
#
_cell.length_a   1.000
_cell.length_b   1.000
_cell.length_c   1.000
_cell.angle_alpha   90.00
_cell.angle_beta   90.00
_cell.angle_gamma   90.00
#
_symmetry.space_group_name_H-M   'P 1'
#
loop_
_entity.id
_entity.type
_entity.pdbx_description
1 polymer ?
#
loop_
_entity_poly.entity_id
_entity_poly.type
_entity_poly.pdbx_seq_one_letter_code
_entity_poly.pdbx_strand_id
1 'polypeptide(L)'
;MDKTQYKNTKRALRHARVRAKISGTAERPRLAVFKSNNFVYVQLIDDERGVTLAAADSRTHKGTTGEGAVAVGTDIAKKAKAAGVTNVVFDRGGFRYQGIVAALADSARTAGLLF
;
A
#
# COMPACT_ATOMS: atom_id res chain seq x y z
N MET A 1 -27.12 1.25 11.04
CA MET A 1 -25.76 0.76 10.74
C MET A 1 -24.79 1.46 11.69
N ASP A 2 -23.94 0.71 12.38
CA ASP A 2 -22.94 1.31 13.27
C ASP A 2 -21.98 2.23 12.49
N LYS A 3 -21.47 3.29 13.13
CA LYS A 3 -20.57 4.28 12.51
C LYS A 3 -19.31 3.62 11.94
N THR A 4 -18.80 2.58 12.60
CA THR A 4 -17.62 1.83 12.15
C THR A 4 -17.94 1.04 10.90
N GLN A 5 -19.06 0.32 10.90
CA GLN A 5 -19.55 -0.43 9.74
C GLN A 5 -19.74 0.50 8.54
N TYR A 6 -20.39 1.66 8.72
CA TYR A 6 -20.59 2.64 7.66
C TYR A 6 -19.27 3.11 7.03
N LYS A 7 -18.26 3.43 7.85
CA LYS A 7 -16.93 3.85 7.37
C LYS A 7 -16.25 2.75 6.55
N ASN A 8 -16.31 1.51 7.03
CA ASN A 8 -15.72 0.36 6.37
C ASN A 8 -16.38 0.08 5.01
N THR A 9 -17.71 0.07 4.95
CA THR A 9 -18.46 -0.12 3.69
C THR A 9 -18.15 0.99 2.69
N LYS A 10 -18.15 2.26 3.11
CA LYS A 10 -17.80 3.37 2.22
C LYS A 10 -16.35 3.28 1.72
N ARG A 11 -15.40 2.79 2.53
CA ARG A 11 -14.02 2.54 2.09
C ARG A 11 -13.99 1.43 1.05
N ALA A 12 -14.65 0.30 1.30
CA ALA A 12 -14.71 -0.83 0.39
C ALA A 12 -15.25 -0.43 -0.99
N LEU A 13 -16.33 0.36 -1.03
CA LEU A 13 -16.89 0.88 -2.29
C LEU A 13 -15.91 1.76 -3.06
N ARG A 14 -15.18 2.66 -2.38
CA ARG A 14 -14.15 3.49 -3.02
C ARG A 14 -12.98 2.65 -3.51
N HIS A 15 -12.57 1.66 -2.74
CA HIS A 15 -11.48 0.76 -3.10
C HIS A 15 -11.83 -0.06 -4.33
N ALA A 16 -13.02 -0.67 -4.38
CA ALA A 16 -13.53 -1.39 -5.55
C ALA A 16 -13.59 -0.48 -6.79
N ARG A 17 -14.05 0.77 -6.65
CA ARG A 17 -14.07 1.73 -7.77
C ARG A 17 -12.68 2.07 -8.30
N VAL A 18 -11.67 2.17 -7.44
CA VAL A 18 -10.28 2.39 -7.86
C VAL A 18 -9.73 1.14 -8.55
N ARG A 19 -9.98 -0.04 -7.97
CA ARG A 19 -9.56 -1.34 -8.55
C ARG A 19 -10.23 -1.69 -9.86
N ALA A 20 -11.36 -1.07 -10.19
CA ALA A 20 -11.96 -1.19 -11.53
C ALA A 20 -11.10 -0.56 -12.63
N LYS A 21 -10.16 0.34 -12.28
CA LYS A 21 -9.24 0.99 -13.24
C LYS A 21 -7.78 0.55 -13.07
N ILE A 22 -7.43 0.01 -11.91
CA ILE A 22 -6.06 -0.34 -11.53
C ILE A 22 -6.00 -1.84 -11.26
N SER A 23 -5.15 -2.53 -12.01
CA SER A 23 -4.78 -3.94 -11.81
C SER A 23 -3.26 -4.07 -11.76
N GLY A 24 -2.77 -5.06 -11.00
CA GLY A 24 -1.37 -5.43 -10.98
C GLY A 24 -1.07 -6.62 -11.88
N THR A 25 -0.01 -6.55 -12.66
CA THR A 25 0.52 -7.67 -13.46
C THR A 25 1.85 -8.16 -12.87
N ALA A 26 2.43 -9.24 -13.43
CA ALA A 26 3.75 -9.71 -13.01
C ALA A 26 4.86 -8.63 -13.20
N GLU A 27 4.78 -7.85 -14.28
CA GLU A 27 5.76 -6.78 -14.58
C GLU A 27 5.50 -5.50 -13.78
N ARG A 28 4.23 -5.18 -13.54
CA ARG A 28 3.80 -3.97 -12.81
C ARG A 28 2.77 -4.35 -11.75
N PRO A 29 3.21 -5.00 -10.65
CA PRO A 29 2.31 -5.42 -9.60
C PRO A 29 1.70 -4.23 -8.86
N ARG A 30 0.57 -4.47 -8.23
CA ARG A 30 -0.19 -3.47 -7.49
C ARG A 30 0.36 -3.36 -6.07
N LEU A 31 0.78 -2.15 -5.68
CA LEU A 31 1.15 -1.82 -4.31
C LEU A 31 -0.10 -1.41 -3.53
N ALA A 32 -0.68 -2.35 -2.81
CA ALA A 32 -1.91 -2.17 -2.04
C ALA A 32 -1.60 -1.62 -0.63
N VAL A 33 -2.20 -0.48 -0.29
CA VAL A 33 -2.04 0.16 1.02
C VAL A 33 -3.26 -0.06 1.91
N PHE A 34 -3.05 -0.49 3.14
CA PHE A 34 -4.07 -0.49 4.19
C PHE A 34 -3.61 0.30 5.42
N LYS A 35 -4.45 1.24 5.85
CA LYS A 35 -4.20 2.07 7.04
C LYS A 35 -5.24 1.77 8.11
N SER A 36 -4.77 1.34 9.28
CA SER A 36 -5.58 1.27 10.49
C SER A 36 -5.42 2.56 11.32
N ASN A 37 -5.93 2.56 12.55
CA ASN A 37 -5.69 3.68 13.47
C ASN A 37 -4.24 3.69 13.96
N ASN A 38 -3.64 2.51 14.17
CA ASN A 38 -2.34 2.38 14.83
C ASN A 38 -1.22 2.05 13.83
N PHE A 39 -1.52 1.19 12.85
CA PHE A 39 -0.53 0.60 11.95
C PHE A 39 -0.88 0.77 10.47
N VAL A 40 0.15 0.69 9.63
CA VAL A 40 0.09 0.70 8.17
C VAL A 40 0.62 -0.63 7.64
N TYR A 41 -0.04 -1.14 6.61
CA TYR A 41 0.27 -2.40 5.96
C TYR A 41 0.35 -2.17 4.47
N VAL A 42 1.33 -2.80 3.82
CA VAL A 42 1.47 -2.78 2.37
C VAL A 42 1.77 -4.16 1.82
N GLN A 43 1.23 -4.42 0.64
CA GLN A 43 1.44 -5.65 -0.09
C GLN A 43 1.70 -5.33 -1.56
N LEU A 44 2.66 -6.03 -2.13
CA LEU A 44 2.93 -6.04 -3.56
C LEU A 44 2.27 -7.27 -4.16
N ILE A 45 1.23 -7.07 -4.96
CA ILE A 45 0.34 -8.14 -5.42
C ILE A 45 0.37 -8.22 -6.94
N ASP A 46 0.58 -9.43 -7.45
CA ASP A 46 0.26 -9.80 -8.83
C ASP A 46 -1.21 -10.27 -8.86
N ASP A 47 -2.09 -9.46 -9.45
CA ASP A 47 -3.54 -9.76 -9.49
C ASP A 47 -3.86 -10.85 -10.53
N GLU A 48 -3.00 -11.09 -11.52
CA GLU A 48 -3.20 -12.16 -12.53
C GLU A 48 -3.01 -13.53 -11.91
N ARG A 49 -1.94 -13.67 -11.10
CA ARG A 49 -1.61 -14.92 -10.41
C ARG A 49 -2.27 -15.02 -9.03
N GLY A 50 -2.76 -13.91 -8.49
CA GLY A 50 -3.28 -13.83 -7.12
C GLY A 50 -2.21 -14.04 -6.04
N VAL A 51 -0.94 -13.76 -6.35
CA VAL A 51 0.20 -14.01 -5.46
C VAL A 51 0.72 -12.70 -4.88
N THR A 52 1.06 -12.71 -3.59
CA THR A 52 1.76 -11.60 -2.95
C THR A 52 3.26 -11.80 -3.10
N LEU A 53 3.93 -10.88 -3.79
CA LEU A 53 5.36 -10.93 -4.06
C LEU A 53 6.18 -10.41 -2.87
N ALA A 54 5.68 -9.38 -2.19
CA ALA A 54 6.32 -8.78 -1.03
C ALA A 54 5.29 -8.17 -0.09
N ALA A 55 5.60 -8.12 1.20
CA ALA A 55 4.77 -7.48 2.21
C ALA A 55 5.62 -6.75 3.25
N ALA A 56 5.10 -5.66 3.77
CA ALA A 56 5.68 -4.91 4.87
C ALA A 56 4.58 -4.31 5.75
N ASP A 57 4.85 -4.17 7.04
CA ASP A 57 3.92 -3.56 7.97
C ASP A 57 4.64 -2.78 9.06
N SER A 58 3.93 -1.84 9.68
CA SER A 58 4.51 -0.95 10.68
C SER A 58 4.46 -1.51 12.09
N ARG A 59 4.04 -2.78 12.32
CA ARG A 59 3.96 -3.36 13.67
C ARG A 59 5.34 -3.67 14.24
N THR A 60 6.29 -3.98 13.36
CA THR A 60 7.69 -4.21 13.72
C THR A 60 8.47 -2.91 13.95
N HIS A 61 7.88 -1.76 13.63
CA HIS A 61 8.51 -0.45 13.77
C HIS A 61 8.01 0.26 15.03
N LYS A 62 8.93 0.80 15.81
CA LYS A 62 8.62 1.67 16.96
C LYS A 62 8.47 3.10 16.47
N GLY A 63 7.43 3.80 16.89
CA GLY A 63 7.19 5.20 16.54
C GLY A 63 5.73 5.52 16.27
N THR A 64 5.48 6.73 15.78
CA THR A 64 4.15 7.17 15.36
C THR A 64 3.71 6.48 14.07
N THR A 65 2.41 6.47 13.77
CA THR A 65 1.90 5.90 12.51
C THR A 65 2.50 6.58 11.27
N GLY A 66 2.91 7.85 11.37
CA GLY A 66 3.58 8.57 10.30
C GLY A 66 5.00 8.07 10.05
N GLU A 67 5.81 7.95 11.11
CA GLU A 67 7.17 7.40 11.03
C GLU A 67 7.15 5.94 10.56
N GLY A 68 6.18 5.16 11.07
CA GLY A 68 5.96 3.79 10.63
C GLY A 68 5.65 3.69 9.13
N ALA A 69 4.92 4.66 8.56
CA ALA A 69 4.62 4.67 7.13
C ALA A 69 5.85 4.97 6.26
N VAL A 70 6.73 5.86 6.72
CA VAL A 70 8.02 6.13 6.07
C VAL A 70 8.90 4.88 6.10
N ALA A 71 9.02 4.25 7.27
CA ALA A 71 9.81 3.03 7.43
C ALA A 71 9.29 1.90 6.51
N VAL A 72 7.97 1.68 6.49
CA VAL A 72 7.32 0.68 5.63
C VAL A 72 7.53 0.97 4.15
N GLY A 73 7.47 2.25 3.72
CA GLY A 73 7.74 2.63 2.33
C GLY A 73 9.16 2.28 1.89
N THR A 74 10.15 2.49 2.76
CA THR A 74 11.54 2.08 2.46
C THR A 74 11.73 0.56 2.48
N ASP A 75 11.06 -0.15 3.39
CA ASP A 75 11.19 -1.61 3.53
C ASP A 75 10.56 -2.34 2.34
N ILE A 76 9.37 -1.92 1.90
CA ILE A 76 8.72 -2.54 0.75
C ILE A 76 9.50 -2.32 -0.54
N ALA A 77 10.13 -1.15 -0.72
CA ALA A 77 10.98 -0.88 -1.88
C ALA A 77 12.22 -1.80 -1.93
N LYS A 78 12.85 -2.05 -0.77
CA LYS A 78 13.98 -2.99 -0.66
C LYS A 78 13.53 -4.42 -1.01
N LYS A 79 12.38 -4.85 -0.47
CA LYS A 79 11.82 -6.18 -0.75
C LYS A 79 11.40 -6.33 -2.22
N ALA A 80 10.79 -5.31 -2.80
CA ALA A 80 10.41 -5.29 -4.20
C ALA A 80 11.65 -5.40 -5.11
N LYS A 81 12.71 -4.64 -4.81
CA LYS A 81 13.98 -4.73 -5.54
C LYS A 81 14.62 -6.11 -5.42
N ALA A 82 14.57 -6.73 -4.25
CA ALA A 82 15.04 -8.11 -4.05
C ALA A 82 14.20 -9.13 -4.84
N ALA A 83 12.90 -8.87 -5.03
CA ALA A 83 12.02 -9.65 -5.88
C ALA A 83 12.11 -9.29 -7.37
N GLY A 84 13.02 -8.39 -7.77
CA GLY A 84 13.21 -7.97 -9.16
C GLY A 84 12.15 -7.00 -9.69
N VAL A 85 11.34 -6.39 -8.82
CA VAL A 85 10.28 -5.45 -9.21
C VAL A 85 10.72 -4.00 -8.96
N THR A 86 10.64 -3.18 -10.01
CA THR A 86 10.97 -1.74 -9.96
C THR A 86 9.75 -0.85 -10.25
N ASN A 87 8.93 -1.25 -11.21
CA ASN A 87 7.73 -0.53 -11.61
C ASN A 87 6.51 -1.12 -10.92
N VAL A 88 5.68 -0.29 -10.30
CA VAL A 88 4.47 -0.73 -9.61
C VAL A 88 3.31 0.19 -9.94
N VAL A 89 2.09 -0.25 -9.62
CA VAL A 89 0.92 0.63 -9.65
C VAL A 89 0.45 0.90 -8.22
N PHE A 90 0.33 2.17 -7.85
CA PHE A 90 -0.02 2.56 -6.49
C PHE A 90 -1.53 2.47 -6.23
N ASP A 91 -1.93 1.58 -5.31
CA ASP A 91 -3.31 1.46 -4.84
C ASP A 91 -3.45 1.99 -3.41
N ARG A 92 -4.04 3.18 -3.33
CA ARG A 92 -4.34 3.88 -2.07
C ARG A 92 -5.39 3.22 -1.17
N GLY A 93 -5.93 2.04 -1.51
CA GLY A 93 -6.79 1.25 -0.62
C GLY A 93 -8.14 1.89 -0.25
N GLY A 94 -8.61 2.83 -1.08
CA GLY A 94 -9.83 3.62 -0.81
C GLY A 94 -9.66 4.76 0.21
N PHE A 95 -8.42 5.05 0.62
CA PHE A 95 -8.04 6.23 1.40
C PHE A 95 -7.75 7.44 0.50
N ARG A 96 -7.67 8.63 1.10
CA ARG A 96 -7.22 9.84 0.39
C ARG A 96 -5.69 9.84 0.31
N TYR A 97 -5.14 10.36 -0.78
CA TYR A 97 -3.70 10.54 -0.94
C TYR A 97 -3.26 11.80 -0.18
N GLN A 98 -3.15 11.68 1.14
CA GLN A 98 -2.79 12.76 2.07
C GLN A 98 -2.14 12.16 3.32
N GLY A 99 -1.33 12.95 4.02
CA GLY A 99 -0.70 12.56 5.28
C GLY A 99 0.06 11.24 5.16
N ILE A 100 -0.32 10.25 5.98
CA ILE A 100 0.32 8.93 6.08
C ILE A 100 0.43 8.21 4.72
N VAL A 101 -0.60 8.28 3.88
CA VAL A 101 -0.59 7.59 2.57
C VAL A 101 0.38 8.27 1.61
N ALA A 102 0.47 9.61 1.66
CA ALA A 102 1.42 10.36 0.86
C ALA A 102 2.86 10.12 1.36
N ALA A 103 3.10 10.18 2.67
CA ALA A 103 4.40 9.90 3.27
C ALA A 103 4.94 8.50 2.93
N LEU A 104 4.06 7.48 2.91
CA LEU A 104 4.42 6.14 2.46
C LEU A 104 4.82 6.12 0.98
N ALA A 105 4.04 6.79 0.13
CA ALA A 105 4.31 6.85 -1.30
C ALA A 105 5.62 7.59 -1.60
N ASP A 106 5.85 8.73 -0.95
CA ASP A 106 7.05 9.53 -1.16
C ASP A 106 8.31 8.78 -0.68
N SER A 107 8.26 8.12 0.48
CA SER A 107 9.36 7.28 0.96
C SER A 107 9.64 6.07 0.07
N ALA A 108 8.60 5.43 -0.48
CA ALA A 108 8.76 4.35 -1.46
C ALA A 108 9.39 4.84 -2.77
N ARG A 109 9.01 6.03 -3.25
CA ARG A 109 9.63 6.67 -4.43
C ARG A 109 11.11 6.99 -4.21
N THR A 110 11.44 7.61 -3.08
CA THR A 110 12.83 7.91 -2.72
C THR A 110 13.69 6.64 -2.61
N ALA A 111 13.09 5.53 -2.16
CA ALA A 111 13.75 4.23 -2.08
C ALA A 111 13.87 3.48 -3.42
N GLY A 112 13.38 4.07 -4.53
CA GLY A 112 13.61 3.60 -5.89
C GLY A 112 12.46 2.83 -6.55
N LEU A 113 11.28 2.79 -5.94
CA LEU A 113 10.08 2.30 -6.63
C LEU A 113 9.51 3.36 -7.56
N LEU A 114 9.13 2.97 -8.78
CA LEU A 114 8.62 3.86 -9.81
C LEU A 114 7.09 3.70 -9.96
N PHE A 115 6.35 4.76 -9.61
CA PHE A 115 4.89 4.87 -9.72
C PHE A 115 4.32 6.29 -9.55
#